data_AF-A0A2Z6ZZJ9-F1
#
_entry.id   AF-A0A2Z6ZZJ9-F1
#
_cell.length_a   1.000
_cell.length_b   1.000
_cell.length_c   1.000
_cell.angle_alpha   90.00
_cell.angle_beta   90.00
_cell.angle_gamma   90.00
#
_symmetry.space_group_name_H-M   'P 1'
#
loop_
_entity.id
_entity.type
_entity.pdbx_description
1 polymer ?
#
loop_
_entity_poly.entity_id
_entity_poly.type
_entity_poly.pdbx_seq_one_letter_code
_entity_poly.pdbx_strand_id
1 'polypeptide(L)'
;MGQHAEVLVRREELETLRSQEEGAAKAQREALEAQLVVEREAHEAEKAARELLEAELEEVKARATQEAERLKIEGKEEFLKSPEFDTLLGKKAGGYFKNGFLGCLAQWRANGYPEEEHPASFLNVQQAIAEMADEEEVQEEEEDEDEEGEEEGDGADATPPSSPFS
;
A
#
# COMPACT_ATOMS: atom_id res chain seq x y z
N MET A 1 -12.71 -41.76 -82.93
CA MET A 1 -11.93 -42.41 -81.84
C MET A 1 -11.01 -41.44 -81.09
N GLY A 2 -10.52 -40.34 -81.69
CA GLY A 2 -9.54 -39.43 -81.04
C GLY A 2 -10.02 -38.61 -79.83
N GLN A 3 -11.22 -38.02 -79.88
CA GLN A 3 -11.74 -37.16 -78.79
C GLN A 3 -11.92 -37.90 -77.45
N HIS A 4 -12.31 -39.18 -77.50
CA HIS A 4 -12.47 -39.99 -76.30
C HIS A 4 -11.12 -40.31 -75.63
N ALA A 5 -10.06 -40.51 -76.43
CA ALA A 5 -8.71 -40.72 -75.91
C ALA A 5 -8.17 -39.48 -75.20
N GLU A 6 -8.40 -38.29 -75.77
CA GLU A 6 -8.01 -37.01 -75.17
C GLU A 6 -8.73 -36.75 -73.83
N VAL A 7 -10.04 -37.03 -73.76
CA VAL A 7 -10.81 -36.89 -72.50
C VAL A 7 -10.32 -37.85 -71.42
N LEU A 8 -9.87 -39.06 -71.79
CA LEU A 8 -9.29 -40.01 -70.83
C LEU A 8 -7.93 -39.54 -70.30
N VAL A 9 -7.04 -39.06 -71.17
CA VAL A 9 -5.75 -38.49 -70.76
C VAL A 9 -5.97 -37.31 -69.82
N ARG A 10 -6.89 -36.41 -70.15
CA ARG A 10 -7.22 -35.25 -69.30
C ARG A 10 -7.79 -35.65 -67.94
N ARG A 11 -8.56 -36.74 -67.88
CA ARG A 11 -9.08 -37.27 -66.63
C ARG A 11 -7.96 -37.81 -65.75
N GLU A 12 -7.05 -38.60 -66.32
CA GLU A 12 -5.90 -39.15 -65.60
C GLU A 12 -5.02 -38.04 -65.01
N GLU A 13 -4.72 -37.01 -65.81
CA GLU A 13 -4.02 -35.80 -65.33
C GLU A 13 -4.74 -35.15 -64.13
N LEU A 14 -6.05 -34.96 -64.20
CA LEU A 14 -6.82 -34.35 -63.11
C LEU A 14 -6.86 -35.23 -61.85
N GLU A 15 -6.88 -36.55 -62.00
CA GLU A 15 -6.82 -37.49 -60.87
C GLU A 15 -5.45 -37.43 -60.18
N THR A 16 -4.35 -37.33 -60.95
CA THR A 16 -3.00 -37.16 -60.38
C THR A 16 -2.85 -35.84 -59.63
N LEU A 17 -3.34 -34.73 -60.20
CA LEU A 17 -3.31 -33.42 -59.56
C LEU A 17 -4.14 -33.39 -58.28
N ARG A 18 -5.33 -34.01 -58.29
CA ARG A 18 -6.17 -34.14 -57.09
C ARG A 18 -5.48 -34.94 -55.99
N SER A 19 -4.86 -36.07 -56.33
CA SER A 19 -4.14 -36.89 -55.35
C SER A 19 -2.96 -36.13 -54.75
N GLN A 20 -2.24 -35.33 -55.55
CA GLN A 20 -1.17 -34.47 -55.08
C GLN A 20 -1.68 -33.36 -54.16
N GLU A 21 -2.76 -32.68 -54.53
CA GLU A 21 -3.39 -31.64 -53.73
C GLU A 21 -3.90 -32.17 -52.39
N GLU A 22 -4.55 -33.34 -52.39
CA GLU A 22 -5.01 -34.00 -51.16
C GLU A 22 -3.84 -34.38 -50.25
N GLY A 23 -2.74 -34.88 -50.81
CA GLY A 23 -1.51 -35.16 -50.07
C GLY A 23 -0.88 -33.90 -49.46
N ALA A 24 -0.83 -32.80 -50.23
CA ALA A 24 -0.30 -31.52 -49.76
C ALA A 24 -1.19 -30.90 -48.67
N ALA A 25 -2.52 -30.93 -48.85
CA ALA A 25 -3.48 -30.43 -47.87
C ALA A 25 -3.42 -31.24 -46.57
N LYS A 26 -3.27 -32.57 -46.66
CA LYS A 26 -3.08 -33.43 -45.49
C LYS A 26 -1.78 -33.10 -44.75
N ALA A 27 -0.66 -32.96 -45.47
CA ALA A 27 0.62 -32.60 -44.87
C ALA A 27 0.56 -31.21 -44.20
N GLN A 28 -0.10 -30.23 -44.82
CA GLN A 28 -0.29 -28.90 -44.23
C GLN A 28 -1.14 -28.97 -42.96
N ARG A 29 -2.23 -29.75 -42.98
CA ARG A 29 -3.09 -29.94 -41.80
C ARG A 29 -2.31 -30.58 -40.65
N GLU A 30 -1.56 -31.65 -40.91
CA GLU A 30 -0.73 -32.32 -39.91
C GLU A 30 0.34 -31.36 -39.34
N ALA A 31 0.95 -30.52 -40.18
CA ALA A 31 1.91 -29.52 -39.72
C ALA A 31 1.27 -28.44 -38.82
N LEU A 32 0.08 -27.95 -39.17
CA LEU A 32 -0.66 -26.99 -38.34
C LEU A 32 -1.15 -27.61 -37.03
N GLU A 33 -1.61 -28.86 -37.05
CA GLU A 33 -1.99 -29.59 -35.84
C GLU A 33 -0.79 -29.78 -34.91
N ALA A 34 0.38 -30.13 -35.45
CA ALA A 34 1.62 -30.21 -34.66
C ALA A 34 2.00 -28.84 -34.07
N GLN A 35 1.88 -27.76 -34.84
CA GLN A 35 2.16 -26.40 -34.35
C GLN A 35 1.22 -25.99 -33.21
N LEU A 36 -0.08 -26.29 -33.33
CA LEU A 36 -1.07 -25.98 -32.29
C LEU A 36 -0.84 -26.75 -31.00
N VAL A 37 -0.32 -27.99 -31.07
CA VAL A 37 0.05 -28.75 -29.87
C VAL A 37 1.22 -28.09 -29.16
N VAL A 38 2.26 -27.70 -29.90
CA VAL A 38 3.44 -27.00 -29.34
C VAL A 38 3.04 -25.66 -28.73
N GLU A 39 2.20 -24.88 -29.42
CA GLU A 39 1.73 -23.59 -28.92
C GLU A 39 0.89 -23.73 -27.64
N ARG A 40 0.01 -24.73 -27.58
CA ARG A 40 -0.78 -25.04 -26.38
C ARG A 40 0.11 -25.39 -25.20
N GLU A 41 1.09 -26.27 -25.41
CA GLU A 41 2.03 -26.67 -24.35
C GLU A 41 2.87 -25.48 -23.86
N ALA A 42 3.35 -24.64 -24.77
CA ALA A 42 4.06 -23.41 -24.42
C ALA A 42 3.19 -22.44 -23.61
N HIS A 43 1.93 -22.25 -24.01
CA HIS A 43 0.99 -21.39 -23.30
C HIS A 43 0.67 -21.95 -21.89
N GLU A 44 0.51 -23.25 -21.74
CA GLU A 44 0.30 -23.89 -20.44
C GLU A 44 1.51 -23.72 -19.52
N ALA A 45 2.73 -23.87 -20.06
CA ALA A 45 3.97 -23.62 -19.32
C ALA A 45 4.11 -22.15 -18.91
N GLU A 46 3.77 -21.20 -19.80
CA GLU A 46 3.76 -19.77 -19.51
C GLU A 46 2.76 -19.43 -18.40
N LYS A 47 1.54 -19.99 -18.47
CA LYS A 47 0.52 -19.79 -17.43
C LYS A 47 1.01 -20.28 -16.07
N ALA A 48 1.61 -21.47 -16.02
CA ALA A 48 2.17 -22.01 -14.79
C ALA A 48 3.32 -21.14 -14.23
N ALA A 49 4.21 -20.63 -15.09
CA ALA A 49 5.27 -19.72 -14.68
C ALA A 49 4.71 -18.39 -14.14
N ARG A 50 3.67 -17.85 -14.76
CA ARG A 50 2.98 -16.65 -14.28
C ARG A 50 2.32 -16.84 -12.93
N GLU A 51 1.62 -17.96 -12.72
CA GLU A 51 0.98 -18.29 -11.44
C GLU A 51 2.02 -18.40 -10.31
N LEU A 52 3.19 -18.98 -10.58
CA LEU A 52 4.29 -19.03 -9.60
C LEU A 52 4.83 -17.64 -9.26
N LEU A 53 5.05 -16.79 -10.26
CA LEU A 53 5.50 -15.42 -10.05
C LEU A 53 4.46 -14.57 -9.30
N GLU A 54 3.18 -14.78 -9.57
CA GLU A 54 2.10 -14.10 -8.85
C GLU A 54 2.07 -14.52 -7.38
N ALA A 55 2.22 -15.81 -7.08
CA ALA A 55 2.33 -16.30 -5.71
C ALA A 55 3.56 -15.74 -4.97
N GLU A 56 4.72 -15.67 -5.62
CA GLU A 56 5.93 -15.07 -5.05
C GLU A 56 5.74 -13.57 -4.79
N LEU A 57 5.08 -12.86 -5.70
CA LEU A 57 4.78 -11.45 -5.55
C LEU A 57 3.84 -11.17 -4.37
N GLU A 58 2.81 -11.99 -4.19
CA GLU A 58 1.93 -11.90 -3.02
C GLU A 58 2.67 -12.21 -1.71
N GLU A 59 3.56 -13.20 -1.69
CA GLU A 59 4.43 -13.48 -0.53
C GLU A 59 5.34 -12.29 -0.20
N VAL A 60 5.95 -11.68 -1.21
CA VAL A 60 6.81 -10.51 -1.04
C VAL A 60 6.03 -9.31 -0.52
N LYS A 61 4.82 -9.06 -1.05
CA LYS A 61 3.93 -8.01 -0.54
C LYS A 61 3.58 -8.24 0.93
N ALA A 62 3.15 -9.46 1.29
CA ALA A 62 2.79 -9.80 2.66
C ALA A 62 3.98 -9.65 3.63
N ARG A 63 5.20 -9.95 3.19
CA ARG A 63 6.41 -9.69 3.98
C ARG A 63 6.67 -8.20 4.11
N ALA A 64 6.55 -7.44 3.04
CA ALA A 64 6.80 -6.00 3.07
C ALA A 64 5.84 -5.28 4.03
N THR A 65 4.55 -5.63 4.02
CA THR A 65 3.56 -5.08 4.96
C THR A 65 3.90 -5.44 6.40
N GLN A 66 4.20 -6.72 6.66
CA GLN A 66 4.61 -7.17 7.99
C GLN A 66 5.88 -6.46 8.50
N GLU A 67 6.87 -6.26 7.63
CA GLU A 67 8.11 -5.57 8.01
C GLU A 67 7.89 -4.08 8.24
N ALA A 68 7.02 -3.43 7.46
CA ALA A 68 6.64 -2.04 7.69
C ALA A 68 5.96 -1.87 9.05
N GLU A 69 5.03 -2.75 9.42
CA GLU A 69 4.40 -2.76 10.74
C GLU A 69 5.43 -2.99 11.86
N ARG A 70 6.34 -3.96 11.68
CA ARG A 70 7.41 -4.24 12.63
C ARG A 70 8.27 -3.00 12.86
N LEU A 71 8.72 -2.35 11.79
CA LEU A 71 9.55 -1.15 11.85
C LEU A 71 8.81 0.04 12.47
N LYS A 72 7.50 0.18 12.22
CA LYS A 72 6.68 1.21 12.88
C LYS A 72 6.63 1.02 14.39
N ILE A 73 6.49 -0.22 14.87
CA ILE A 73 6.50 -0.53 16.31
C ILE A 73 7.91 -0.32 16.88
N GLU A 74 8.92 -0.87 16.22
CA GLU A 74 10.32 -0.77 16.64
C GLU A 74 10.78 0.69 16.74
N GLY A 75 10.52 1.51 15.71
CA GLY A 75 10.86 2.93 15.70
C GLY A 75 10.18 3.72 16.82
N LYS A 76 8.90 3.43 17.12
CA LYS A 76 8.19 4.03 18.26
C LYS A 76 8.83 3.62 19.60
N GLU A 77 9.16 2.33 19.77
CA GLU A 77 9.82 1.86 20.98
C GLU A 77 11.23 2.44 21.17
N GLU A 78 12.00 2.55 20.10
CA GLU A 78 13.33 3.15 20.12
C GLU A 78 13.26 4.64 20.47
N PHE A 79 12.30 5.37 19.89
CA PHE A 79 12.04 6.77 20.23
C PHE A 79 11.69 6.92 21.72
N LEU A 80 10.79 6.11 22.25
CA LEU A 80 10.41 6.14 23.67
C LEU A 80 11.57 5.82 24.62
N LYS A 81 12.56 5.04 24.18
CA LYS A 81 13.78 4.71 24.94
C LYS A 81 14.90 5.74 24.71
N SER A 82 14.69 6.72 23.83
CA SER A 82 15.69 7.72 23.48
C SER A 82 15.77 8.85 24.52
N PRO A 83 16.96 9.45 24.75
CA PRO A 83 17.09 10.63 25.60
C PRO A 83 16.38 11.87 25.01
N GLU A 84 16.05 11.84 23.72
CA GLU A 84 15.32 12.89 23.03
C GLU A 84 13.87 12.94 23.52
N PHE A 85 13.24 11.77 23.67
CA PHE A 85 11.93 11.65 24.30
C PHE A 85 11.95 12.14 25.75
N ASP A 86 12.95 11.76 26.55
CA ASP A 86 13.09 12.25 27.93
C ASP A 86 13.21 13.78 27.99
N THR A 87 13.94 14.37 27.04
CA THR A 87 14.10 15.82 26.93
C THR A 87 12.79 16.51 26.57
N LEU A 88 12.05 15.96 25.60
CA LEU A 88 10.74 16.48 25.20
C LEU A 88 9.71 16.34 26.33
N LEU A 89 9.68 15.19 26.99
CA LEU A 89 8.81 14.93 28.14
C LEU A 89 9.13 15.88 29.29
N GLY A 90 10.42 16.10 29.59
CA GLY A 90 10.87 17.04 30.61
C GLY A 90 10.44 18.49 30.32
N LYS A 91 10.56 18.93 29.07
CA LYS A 91 10.06 20.25 28.64
C LYS A 91 8.55 20.37 28.80
N LYS A 92 7.78 19.40 28.29
CA LYS A 92 6.31 19.40 28.34
C LYS A 92 5.81 19.34 29.79
N ALA A 93 6.36 18.46 30.62
CA ALA A 93 6.04 18.37 32.05
C ALA A 93 6.46 19.62 32.83
N GLY A 94 7.59 20.24 32.48
CA GLY A 94 8.05 21.49 33.06
C GLY A 94 7.07 22.64 32.81
N GLY A 95 6.54 22.76 31.59
CA GLY A 95 5.49 23.72 31.24
C GLY A 95 4.23 23.55 32.12
N TYR A 96 3.70 22.32 32.20
CA TYR A 96 2.57 21.98 33.07
C TYR A 96 2.80 22.35 34.53
N PHE A 97 3.99 22.05 35.04
CA PHE A 97 4.34 22.40 36.40
C PHE A 97 4.42 23.92 36.60
N LYS A 98 5.05 24.64 35.68
CA LYS A 98 5.17 26.11 35.70
C LYS A 98 3.81 26.78 35.72
N ASN A 99 2.93 26.43 34.79
CA ASN A 99 1.59 26.99 34.70
C ASN A 99 0.73 26.65 35.93
N GLY A 100 0.76 25.39 36.38
CA GLY A 100 0.04 24.98 37.58
C GLY A 100 0.51 25.71 38.85
N PHE A 101 1.83 25.86 39.02
CA PHE A 101 2.41 26.55 40.16
C PHE A 101 2.07 28.04 40.17
N LEU A 102 2.22 28.72 39.02
CA LEU A 102 1.87 30.14 38.89
C LEU A 102 0.36 30.37 39.11
N GLY A 103 -0.49 29.45 38.66
CA GLY A 103 -1.92 29.46 38.94
C GLY A 103 -2.24 29.36 40.44
N CYS A 104 -1.61 28.43 41.16
CA CYS A 104 -1.77 28.29 42.61
C CYS A 104 -1.32 29.55 43.36
N LEU A 105 -0.17 30.10 42.97
CA LEU A 105 0.34 31.36 43.52
C LEU A 105 -0.62 32.52 43.32
N ALA A 106 -1.18 32.67 42.12
CA ALA A 106 -2.17 33.70 41.83
C ALA A 106 -3.40 33.56 42.74
N GLN A 107 -3.85 32.33 42.99
CA GLN A 107 -4.98 32.06 43.88
C GLN A 107 -4.65 32.41 45.34
N TRP A 108 -3.46 32.08 45.84
CA TRP A 108 -3.04 32.47 47.19
C TRP A 108 -2.99 33.99 47.35
N ARG A 109 -2.43 34.71 46.37
CA ARG A 109 -2.43 36.18 46.36
C ARG A 109 -3.85 36.74 46.37
N ALA A 110 -4.77 36.15 45.60
CA ALA A 110 -6.18 36.55 45.62
C ALA A 110 -6.86 36.34 46.99
N ASN A 111 -6.38 35.38 47.79
CA ASN A 111 -6.85 35.12 49.15
C ASN A 111 -6.10 35.91 50.24
N GLY A 112 -5.28 36.90 49.86
CA GLY A 112 -4.58 37.78 50.81
C GLY A 112 -3.27 37.22 51.37
N TYR A 113 -2.64 36.27 50.67
CA TYR A 113 -1.35 35.71 51.06
C TYR A 113 -0.21 36.77 50.97
N PRO A 114 0.54 37.04 52.06
CA PRO A 114 1.60 38.05 52.07
C PRO A 114 2.93 37.50 51.54
N GLU A 115 3.48 38.15 50.52
CA GLU A 115 4.70 37.70 49.81
C GLU A 115 6.02 38.07 50.53
N GLU A 116 5.95 38.88 51.59
CA GLU A 116 7.11 39.43 52.30
C GLU A 116 7.78 38.43 53.28
N GLU A 117 7.13 37.32 53.62
CA GLU A 117 7.65 36.30 54.57
C GLU A 117 8.10 34.99 53.89
N HIS A 118 8.39 35.01 52.59
CA HIS A 118 8.78 33.79 51.89
C HIS A 118 10.14 33.26 52.39
N PRO A 119 10.23 31.97 52.74
CA PRO A 119 11.53 31.34 52.99
C PRO A 119 12.43 31.49 51.77
N ALA A 120 13.74 31.65 51.99
CA ALA A 120 14.72 31.75 50.89
C ALA A 120 14.64 30.56 49.91
N SER A 121 14.26 29.38 50.39
CA SER A 121 14.04 28.20 49.55
C SER A 121 12.89 28.37 48.55
N PHE A 122 11.86 29.15 48.88
CA PHE A 122 10.74 29.40 47.98
C PHE A 122 11.14 30.29 46.81
N LEU A 123 11.96 31.31 47.06
CA LEU A 123 12.48 32.19 46.00
C LEU A 123 13.35 31.40 45.01
N ASN A 124 14.15 30.46 45.50
CA ASN A 124 14.91 29.55 44.64
C ASN A 124 14.00 28.69 43.75
N VAL A 125 12.87 28.22 44.28
CA VAL A 125 11.88 27.43 43.52
C VAL A 125 11.18 28.31 42.47
N GLN A 126 10.76 29.53 42.80
CA GLN A 126 10.19 30.46 41.84
C GLN A 126 11.15 30.77 40.69
N GLN A 127 12.43 30.98 41.00
CA GLN A 127 13.43 31.23 39.97
C GLN A 127 13.66 30.00 39.08
N ALA A 128 13.81 28.82 39.68
CA ALA A 128 13.94 27.58 38.92
C ALA A 128 12.75 27.33 37.99
N ILE A 129 11.52 27.67 38.43
CA ILE A 129 10.30 27.55 37.63
C ILE A 129 10.24 28.58 36.50
N ALA A 130 10.71 29.81 36.73
CA ALA A 130 10.77 30.84 35.70
C ALA A 130 11.71 30.47 34.55
N GLU A 131 12.76 29.69 34.83
CA GLU A 131 13.73 29.18 33.84
C GLU A 131 13.22 27.94 33.06
N MET A 132 12.08 27.35 33.45
CA MET A 132 11.46 26.23 32.70
C MET A 132 10.76 26.73 31.42
N ALA A 133 10.72 25.86 30.41
CA ALA A 133 10.02 26.10 29.13
C ALA A 133 8.50 26.26 29.34
N ASP A 134 7.86 27.07 28.50
CA ASP A 134 6.41 27.27 28.51
C ASP A 134 5.69 26.17 27.69
N GLU A 135 4.41 25.91 28.02
CA GLU A 135 3.62 24.85 27.37
C GLU A 135 3.38 25.07 25.86
N GLU A 136 3.31 26.33 25.40
CA GLU A 136 2.92 26.66 24.01
C GLU A 136 4.03 26.44 22.96
N GLU A 137 5.29 26.23 23.34
CA GLU A 137 6.38 25.95 22.38
C GLU A 137 6.33 24.52 21.80
N VAL A 138 5.43 23.67 22.29
CA VAL A 138 5.29 22.27 21.87
C VAL A 138 3.97 22.10 21.12
N GLN A 139 3.80 22.79 20.00
CA GLN A 139 2.70 22.48 19.08
C GLN A 139 2.89 21.05 18.57
N GLU A 140 1.87 20.25 18.82
CA GLU A 140 1.75 18.85 18.41
C GLU A 140 1.63 18.82 16.88
N GLU A 141 2.68 18.35 16.20
CA GLU A 141 2.53 17.77 14.86
C GLU A 141 1.79 16.43 15.04
N GLU A 142 0.47 16.52 15.24
CA GLU A 142 -0.47 15.42 15.05
C GLU A 142 -0.72 15.29 13.54
N GLU A 143 0.17 14.63 12.82
CA GLU A 143 -0.13 14.05 11.52
C GLU A 143 0.50 12.65 11.46
N ASP A 144 -0.36 11.63 11.53
CA ASP A 144 -0.32 10.42 10.69
C ASP A 144 -1.47 9.49 11.14
N GLU A 145 -2.71 9.94 10.93
CA GLU A 145 -3.87 9.06 10.73
C GLU A 145 -3.79 8.44 9.32
N ASP A 146 -2.82 7.54 9.10
CA ASP A 146 -2.91 6.57 8.00
C ASP A 146 -3.62 5.31 8.54
N GLU A 147 -4.92 5.43 8.80
CA GLU A 147 -5.85 4.31 8.66
C GLU A 147 -6.24 4.24 7.17
N GLU A 148 -5.36 3.67 6.33
CA GLU A 148 -5.81 3.20 5.02
C GLU A 148 -6.70 1.97 5.22
N GLY A 149 -7.98 2.24 5.40
CA GLY A 149 -9.02 1.28 5.09
C GLY A 149 -8.99 0.97 3.60
N GLU A 150 -8.37 -0.15 3.23
CA GLU A 150 -8.68 -0.82 1.98
C GLU A 150 -10.12 -1.36 2.10
N GLU A 151 -11.10 -0.54 1.73
CA GLU A 151 -12.46 -0.98 1.57
C GLU A 151 -12.53 -1.90 0.34
N GLU A 152 -12.58 -3.20 0.62
CA GLU A 152 -13.01 -4.25 -0.29
C GLU A 152 -14.48 -4.00 -0.66
N GLY A 153 -14.71 -3.11 -1.63
CA GLY A 153 -16.02 -2.74 -2.15
C GLY A 153 -16.32 -3.42 -3.48
N ASP A 154 -16.75 -4.68 -3.41
CA ASP A 154 -17.37 -5.44 -4.50
C ASP A 154 -18.61 -4.70 -5.06
N GLY A 155 -18.86 -4.90 -6.35
CA GLY A 155 -19.58 -3.95 -7.20
C GLY A 155 -21.07 -3.74 -6.94
N ALA A 156 -21.54 -2.56 -7.36
CA ALA A 156 -22.93 -2.37 -7.81
C ALA A 156 -23.00 -1.22 -8.84
N ASP A 157 -23.23 -1.64 -10.07
CA ASP A 157 -24.19 -1.10 -11.03
C ASP A 157 -24.52 0.42 -11.02
N ALA A 158 -24.25 1.01 -12.18
CA ALA A 158 -24.64 2.31 -12.71
C ALA A 158 -25.71 3.15 -11.98
N THR A 159 -25.38 4.43 -11.80
CA THR A 159 -26.38 5.50 -11.97
C THR A 159 -25.74 6.68 -12.69
N PRO A 160 -26.49 7.36 -13.58
CA PRO A 160 -26.38 8.81 -13.65
C PRO A 160 -27.68 9.45 -13.15
N PRO A 161 -27.60 10.54 -12.36
CA PRO A 161 -28.76 11.13 -11.71
C PRO A 161 -29.44 12.16 -12.63
N SER A 162 -30.75 12.38 -12.44
CA SER A 162 -31.35 13.72 -12.54
C SER A 162 -32.73 13.78 -11.87
N SER A 163 -32.89 14.91 -11.18
CA SER A 163 -33.76 15.22 -10.04
C SER A 163 -35.25 15.46 -10.32
N PRO A 164 -36.07 15.61 -9.25
CA PRO A 164 -37.53 15.66 -9.32
C PRO A 164 -38.10 17.10 -9.32
N PHE A 165 -39.39 17.20 -9.69
CA PHE A 165 -40.33 18.32 -9.51
C PHE A 165 -40.16 19.62 -10.34
N SER A 166 -40.94 19.71 -11.44
CA SER A 166 -41.98 20.74 -11.69
C SER A 166 -42.81 20.37 -12.92
#